data_AF-A0A673L3Y1-F1
#
_entry.id   AF-A0A673L3Y1-F1
#
_cell.length_a   1.000
_cell.length_b   1.000
_cell.length_c   1.000
_cell.angle_alpha   90.00
_cell.angle_beta   90.00
_cell.angle_gamma   90.00
#
_symmetry.space_group_name_H-M   'P 1'
#
loop_
_entity.id
_entity.type
_entity.pdbx_description
1 polymer ?
#
loop_
_entity_poly.entity_id
_entity_poly.type
_entity_poly.pdbx_seq_one_letter_code
_entity_poly.pdbx_strand_id
1 'polypeptide(L)'
;MVLFSHDPIKAKQREKDEKDFRKKFKFEGPIRVLYTMMVDPNANLKKGGSKYLDVVREEILDVIQETSKKHVLCRNIQGKCESHTHHLENEVYDDIDTASGTHTHTHTHTHTHT
;
A
#
# COMPACT_ATOMS: atom_id res chain seq x y z
N MET A 1 15.61 -25.64 8.36
CA MET A 1 16.22 -24.45 7.71
C MET A 1 15.77 -24.46 6.26
N VAL A 2 14.91 -23.53 5.87
CA VAL A 2 14.44 -23.43 4.48
C VAL A 2 15.64 -23.02 3.64
N LEU A 3 16.05 -23.91 2.74
CA LEU A 3 17.02 -23.60 1.69
C LEU A 3 16.40 -22.50 0.83
N PHE A 4 16.85 -21.26 1.00
CA PHE A 4 16.67 -20.25 -0.02
C PHE A 4 17.38 -20.79 -1.26
N SER A 5 16.60 -21.35 -2.19
CA SER A 5 17.08 -21.78 -3.49
C SER A 5 17.73 -20.57 -4.17
N HIS A 6 19.05 -20.48 -4.08
CA HIS A 6 19.86 -19.61 -4.92
C HIS A 6 19.82 -20.19 -6.34
N ASP A 7 18.66 -20.11 -6.99
CA ASP A 7 18.56 -20.33 -8.43
C ASP A 7 19.35 -19.19 -9.08
N PRO A 8 20.53 -19.44 -9.69
CA PRO A 8 21.35 -18.39 -10.30
C PRO A 8 20.61 -17.67 -11.44
N ILE A 9 19.58 -18.31 -12.00
CA ILE A 9 18.68 -17.74 -13.01
C ILE A 9 17.81 -16.63 -12.40
N LYS A 10 17.26 -16.85 -11.19
CA LYS A 10 16.40 -15.87 -10.51
C LYS A 10 17.19 -14.66 -10.01
N ALA A 11 18.43 -14.86 -9.58
CA ALA A 11 19.33 -13.76 -9.19
C ALA A 11 19.64 -12.82 -10.38
N LYS A 12 20.02 -13.39 -11.53
CA LYS A 12 20.30 -12.59 -12.74
C LYS A 12 19.07 -11.82 -13.24
N GLN A 13 17.88 -12.40 -13.11
CA GLN A 13 16.65 -11.71 -13.50
C GLN A 13 16.33 -10.56 -12.54
N ARG A 14 16.47 -10.80 -11.24
CA ARG A 14 16.30 -9.78 -10.19
C ARG A 14 17.21 -8.57 -10.41
N GLU A 15 18.50 -8.78 -10.70
CA GLU A 15 19.43 -7.66 -10.94
C GLU A 15 19.05 -6.82 -12.16
N LYS A 16 18.55 -7.45 -13.23
CA LYS A 16 18.06 -6.74 -14.41
C LYS A 16 16.82 -5.91 -14.07
N ASP A 17 15.83 -6.54 -13.43
CA ASP A 17 14.60 -5.87 -13.04
C ASP A 17 14.86 -4.71 -12.09
N GLU A 18 15.80 -4.86 -11.14
CA GLU A 18 16.20 -3.79 -10.22
C GLU A 18 16.95 -2.66 -10.94
N LYS A 19 17.82 -2.97 -11.90
CA LYS A 19 18.51 -1.96 -12.71
C LYS A 19 17.55 -1.18 -13.61
N ASP A 20 16.61 -1.88 -14.27
CA ASP A 20 15.57 -1.26 -15.09
C ASP A 20 14.64 -0.41 -14.24
N PHE A 21 14.21 -0.91 -13.08
CA PHE A 21 13.47 -0.15 -12.08
C PHE A 21 14.21 1.14 -11.68
N ARG A 22 15.49 1.03 -11.35
CA ARG A 22 16.31 2.17 -10.92
C ARG A 22 16.38 3.23 -12.01
N LYS A 23 16.58 2.81 -13.26
CA LYS A 23 16.61 3.72 -14.42
C LYS A 23 15.25 4.35 -14.71
N LYS A 24 14.17 3.57 -14.60
CA LYS A 24 12.80 3.97 -14.95
C LYS A 24 12.21 4.97 -13.96
N PHE A 25 12.48 4.77 -12.67
CA PHE A 25 11.94 5.61 -11.59
C PHE A 25 12.96 6.62 -11.04
N LYS A 26 14.18 6.67 -11.60
CA LYS A 26 15.30 7.46 -11.07
C LYS A 26 15.53 7.21 -9.57
N PHE A 27 15.39 5.95 -9.16
CA PHE A 27 15.52 5.56 -7.76
C PHE A 27 16.98 5.70 -7.32
N GLU A 28 17.21 6.38 -6.20
CA GLU A 28 18.54 6.55 -5.62
C GLU A 28 18.60 5.87 -4.26
N GLY A 29 19.63 5.06 -4.06
CA GLY A 29 19.86 4.34 -2.80
C GLY A 29 19.62 2.84 -2.87
N PRO A 30 19.73 2.15 -1.72
CA PRO A 30 19.48 0.72 -1.61
C PRO A 30 17.98 0.42 -1.59
N ILE A 31 17.56 -0.65 -2.26
CA ILE A 31 16.19 -1.16 -2.17
C ILE A 31 16.01 -1.79 -0.78
N ARG A 32 15.22 -1.13 0.07
CA ARG A 32 14.85 -1.59 1.42
C ARG A 32 13.34 -1.57 1.56
N VAL A 33 12.78 -2.57 2.24
CA VAL A 33 11.35 -2.61 2.54
C VAL A 33 11.08 -1.66 3.71
N LEU A 34 10.19 -0.68 3.50
CA LEU A 34 9.71 0.23 4.54
C LEU A 34 8.58 -0.43 5.33
N TYR A 35 7.57 -0.93 4.63
CA TYR A 35 6.43 -1.64 5.20
C TYR A 35 5.82 -2.57 4.14
N THR A 36 4.98 -3.49 4.58
CA THR A 36 4.24 -4.40 3.69
C THR A 36 2.78 -3.99 3.63
N MET A 37 2.19 -4.04 2.44
CA MET A 37 0.76 -3.79 2.22
C MET A 37 0.13 -5.00 1.56
N MET A 38 -1.13 -5.29 1.89
CA MET A 38 -1.94 -6.26 1.15
C MET A 38 -2.81 -5.52 0.15
N VAL A 39 -2.88 -6.01 -1.08
CA VAL A 39 -3.83 -5.54 -2.09
C VAL A 39 -5.23 -5.86 -1.63
N ASP A 40 -6.09 -4.84 -1.58
CA ASP A 40 -7.46 -5.00 -1.10
C ASP A 40 -8.22 -6.11 -1.88
N PRO A 41 -8.91 -7.04 -1.19
CA PRO A 41 -9.64 -8.15 -1.81
C PRO A 41 -10.79 -7.71 -2.73
N ASN A 42 -11.26 -6.48 -2.59
CA ASN A 42 -12.29 -5.83 -3.40
C ASN A 42 -11.70 -4.81 -4.39
N ALA A 43 -10.37 -4.64 -4.43
CA ALA A 43 -9.71 -3.69 -5.32
C ALA A 43 -10.10 -3.90 -6.79
N ASN A 44 -10.44 -2.81 -7.47
CA ASN A 44 -10.60 -2.82 -8.92
C ASN A 44 -9.21 -2.73 -9.59
N LEU A 45 -8.56 -3.88 -9.70
CA LEU A 45 -7.26 -4.02 -10.37
C LEU A 45 -7.43 -3.84 -11.88
N LYS A 46 -7.31 -2.60 -12.34
CA LYS A 46 -7.11 -2.33 -13.76
C LYS A 46 -5.71 -2.78 -14.12
N LYS A 47 -5.56 -3.57 -15.20
CA LYS A 47 -4.26 -3.92 -15.75
C LYS A 47 -3.43 -2.65 -15.90
N GLY A 48 -2.37 -2.58 -15.12
CA GLY A 48 -1.54 -1.41 -15.06
C GLY A 48 -0.81 -1.22 -16.39
N GLY A 49 -0.59 0.03 -16.79
CA GLY A 49 0.27 0.33 -17.93
C GLY A 49 1.72 -0.15 -17.69
N SER A 50 2.62 0.06 -18.65
CA SER A 50 4.00 -0.45 -18.63
C SER A 50 4.85 -0.10 -17.39
N LYS A 51 4.39 0.78 -16.49
CA LYS A 51 5.05 1.21 -15.24
C LYS A 51 4.42 0.65 -13.96
N TYR A 52 3.35 -0.12 -14.11
CA TYR A 52 2.56 -0.62 -13.00
C TYR A 52 2.76 -2.12 -12.85
N LEU A 53 2.76 -2.58 -11.60
CA LEU A 53 2.85 -3.99 -11.29
C LEU A 53 1.51 -4.67 -11.61
N ASP A 54 1.53 -5.75 -12.39
CA ASP A 54 0.40 -6.66 -12.46
C ASP A 54 0.35 -7.44 -11.15
N VAL A 55 -0.53 -6.99 -10.26
CA VAL A 55 -0.79 -7.61 -8.95
C VAL A 55 -2.14 -8.30 -8.98
N VAL A 56 -2.32 -9.26 -8.09
CA VAL A 56 -3.58 -9.94 -7.84
C VAL A 56 -4.19 -9.43 -6.54
N ARG A 57 -5.51 -9.60 -6.38
CA ARG A 57 -6.18 -9.28 -5.11
C ARG A 57 -5.61 -10.18 -4.01
N GLU A 58 -5.55 -9.65 -2.79
CA GLU A 58 -4.97 -10.35 -1.63
C GLU A 58 -3.47 -10.66 -1.77
N GLU A 59 -2.78 -10.08 -2.75
CA GLU A 59 -1.33 -10.19 -2.88
C GLU A 59 -0.63 -9.25 -1.89
N ILE A 60 0.46 -9.74 -1.29
CA ILE A 60 1.30 -8.94 -0.39
C ILE A 60 2.41 -8.26 -1.21
N LEU A 61 2.54 -6.95 -1.01
CA LEU A 61 3.52 -6.10 -1.66
C LEU A 61 4.45 -5.47 -0.62
N ASP A 62 5.75 -5.56 -0.87
CA ASP A 62 6.78 -4.89 -0.09
C ASP A 62 6.94 -3.46 -0.59
N VAL A 63 6.56 -2.45 0.19
CA VAL A 63 6.72 -1.04 -0.16
C VAL A 63 8.17 -0.61 0.07
N ILE A 64 8.80 -0.10 -0.98
CA ILE A 64 10.22 0.31 -0.98
C ILE A 64 10.36 1.82 -0.79
N GLN A 65 9.52 2.60 -1.46
CA GLN A 65 9.55 4.06 -1.39
C GLN A 65 8.23 4.65 -1.82
N GLU A 66 7.74 5.65 -1.10
CA GLU A 66 6.60 6.45 -1.51
C GLU A 66 7.05 7.53 -2.50
N THR A 67 6.56 7.48 -3.74
CA THR A 67 6.91 8.48 -4.77
C THR A 67 5.97 9.67 -4.75
N SER A 68 4.75 9.47 -4.28
CA SER A 68 3.71 10.48 -4.14
C SER A 68 2.67 9.98 -3.14
N LYS A 69 1.80 10.88 -2.65
CA LYS A 69 0.69 10.52 -1.74
C LYS A 69 -0.23 9.39 -2.25
N LYS A 70 -0.26 9.17 -3.56
CA LYS A 70 -1.08 8.14 -4.22
C LYS A 70 -0.26 7.03 -4.87
N HIS A 71 1.06 7.16 -4.96
CA HIS A 71 1.89 6.22 -5.70
C HIS A 71 3.09 5.79 -4.87
N VAL A 72 3.28 4.49 -4.79
CA VAL A 72 4.40 3.87 -4.09
C VAL A 72 5.14 2.94 -5.03
N LEU A 73 6.44 2.81 -4.82
CA LEU A 73 7.26 1.80 -5.46
C LEU A 73 7.25 0.58 -4.55
N CYS A 74 6.93 -0.57 -5.13
CA CYS A 74 6.78 -1.79 -4.37
C CYS A 74 7.32 -3.00 -5.14
N ARG A 75 7.53 -4.08 -4.39
CA ARG A 75 8.05 -5.36 -4.88
C ARG A 75 7.06 -6.47 -4.53
N ASN A 76 6.77 -7.33 -5.51
CA ASN A 76 5.97 -8.54 -5.24
C ASN A 76 6.83 -9.73 -4.80
N ILE A 77 6.14 -10.81 -4.41
CA ILE A 77 6.75 -12.09 -4.05
C ILE A 77 7.61 -12.70 -5.15
N GLN A 78 7.34 -12.37 -6.42
CA GLN A 78 8.13 -12.82 -7.57
C GLN A 78 9.45 -12.05 -7.70
N GLY A 79 9.60 -10.95 -6.98
CA GLY A 79 10.78 -10.12 -6.94
C GLY A 79 10.78 -8.96 -7.93
N LYS A 80 9.67 -8.72 -8.64
CA LYS A 80 9.51 -7.64 -9.62
C LYS A 80 9.17 -6.33 -8.91
N CYS A 81 9.90 -5.27 -9.25
CA CYS A 81 9.76 -3.93 -8.67
C CYS A 81 9.08 -2.99 -9.67
N GLU A 82 7.93 -2.43 -9.33
CA GLU A 82 7.16 -1.50 -10.18
C GLU A 82 6.37 -0.51 -9.30
N SER A 83 5.68 0.46 -9.92
CA SER A 83 4.81 1.38 -9.16
C SER A 83 3.43 0.80 -8.92
N HIS A 84 2.83 1.13 -7.78
CA HIS A 84 1.47 0.79 -7.41
C HIS A 84 0.73 2.01 -6.86
N THR A 85 -0.55 2.10 -7.17
CA THR A 85 -1.41 3.17 -6.65
C THR A 85 -1.85 2.80 -5.25
N HIS A 86 -1.34 3.54 -4.26
CA HIS A 86 -1.77 3.34 -2.89
C HIS A 86 -3.15 3.96 -2.71
N HIS A 87 -4.15 3.11 -2.53
CA HIS A 87 -5.45 3.51 -2.00
C HIS A 87 -5.34 3.59 -0.48
N LEU A 88 -4.55 4.56 0.01
CA LEU A 88 -4.60 4.95 1.41
C LEU A 88 -5.97 5.60 1.62
N GLU A 89 -6.96 4.84 2.12
CA GLU A 89 -8.17 5.43 2.73
C GLU A 89 -7.73 6.12 4.03
N ASN A 90 -7.06 7.26 3.89
CA ASN A 90 -6.57 8.07 5.00
C ASN A 90 -7.64 9.06 5.48
N GLU A 91 -8.88 8.63 5.74
CA GLU A 91 -9.87 9.49 6.40
C GLU A 91 -10.82 8.69 7.30
N VAL A 92 -10.28 8.08 8.36
CA VAL A 92 -11.07 7.90 9.60
C VAL A 92 -10.24 8.48 10.74
N TYR A 93 -10.19 9.82 10.81
CA TYR A 93 -10.13 10.45 12.12
C TYR A 93 -11.54 10.34 12.67
N ASP A 94 -11.78 9.28 13.44
CA ASP A 94 -12.88 9.29 14.40
C ASP A 94 -12.50 10.41 15.37
N ASP A 95 -13.23 11.53 15.33
CA ASP A 95 -13.12 12.60 16.32
C ASP A 95 -13.42 11.98 17.69
N ILE A 96 -12.40 11.40 18.33
CA ILE A 96 -12.52 10.96 19.71
C ILE A 96 -12.42 12.22 20.54
N ASP A 97 -13.58 12.88 20.71
CA ASP A 97 -13.80 13.89 21.74
C ASP A 97 -13.64 13.18 23.10
N THR A 98 -12.38 13.10 23.55
CA THR A 98 -12.06 12.69 24.92
C THR A 98 -11.78 13.96 25.70
N ALA A 99 -12.83 14.71 26.01
CA ALA A 99 -12.77 15.77 27.01
C ALA A 99 -14.00 15.73 27.93
N SER A 100 -13.87 14.93 29.00
CA SER A 100 -14.24 15.28 30.37
C SER A 100 -15.59 15.96 30.67
N GLY A 101 -16.39 15.30 31.52
CA GLY A 101 -17.11 15.99 32.59
C GLY A 101 -18.63 16.11 32.43
N THR A 102 -19.34 15.32 33.25
CA THR A 102 -20.67 15.58 33.84
C THR A 102 -21.52 16.71 33.23
N HIS A 103 -22.57 16.36 32.49
CA HIS A 103 -23.89 16.97 32.72
C HIS A 103 -25.01 16.06 32.20
N THR A 104 -25.81 15.53 33.12
CA THR A 104 -27.15 15.07 32.82
C THR A 104 -27.96 16.26 32.29
N HIS A 105 -28.30 16.28 31.00
CA HIS A 105 -29.41 17.11 30.55
C HIS A 105 -30.50 16.24 29.95
N THR A 106 -31.61 16.25 30.66
CA THR A 106 -32.90 15.63 30.40
C THR A 106 -33.42 15.85 28.99
N HIS A 107 -33.91 14.77 28.42
CA HIS A 107 -34.72 14.71 27.20
C HIS A 107 -36.00 15.55 27.36
N THR A 108 -36.17 16.60 26.57
CA THR A 108 -37.50 17.21 26.33
C THR A 108 -37.86 17.07 24.86
N HIS A 109 -38.70 16.09 24.58
CA HIS A 109 -39.40 15.90 23.32
C HIS A 109 -40.55 16.93 23.27
N THR A 110 -40.44 17.94 22.42
CA THR A 110 -41.61 18.72 21.99
C THR A 110 -42.12 18.12 20.69
N HIS A 111 -43.13 17.26 20.80
CA HIS A 111 -43.92 16.79 19.67
C HIS A 111 -44.91 17.89 19.30
N THR A 112 -44.72 18.53 18.14
CA THR A 112 -45.69 19.44 17.54
C THR A 112 -46.69 18.60 16.75
N HIS A 113 -47.95 18.59 17.17
CA HIS A 113 -49.06 18.07 16.36
C HIS A 113 -50.05 19.23 16.14
N THR A 114 -50.24 19.61 14.88
CA THR A 114 -51.42 20.37 14.43
C THR A 114 -52.20 19.47 13.49
#